data_AF-A0A0C3MVV7-F1
#
_entry.id   AF-A0A0C3MVV7-F1
#
_cell.length_a   1.000
_cell.length_b   1.000
_cell.length_c   1.000
_cell.angle_alpha   90.00
_cell.angle_beta   90.00
_cell.angle_gamma   90.00
#
_symmetry.space_group_name_H-M   'P 1'
#
loop_
_entity.id
_entity.type
_entity.pdbx_description
1 polymer ?
#
loop_
_entity_poly.entity_id
_entity_poly.type
_entity_poly.pdbx_seq_one_letter_code
_entity_poly.pdbx_strand_id
1 'polypeptide(L)'
;AQLQHKILDIYTLLEYIEYVYPLLLNPLSCPLQANSTWMGCFVRATEVCKALYFAGVPVWLICSKEYIPLTMNIVCLVRLTYPDSIVRSMYMENGVAKPFPSI
;
A
#
# COMPACT_ATOMS: atom_id res chain seq x y z
N ALA A 1 12.36 10.38 -13.37
CA ALA A 1 11.84 9.54 -12.27
C ALA A 1 11.51 10.36 -11.01
N GLN A 2 12.44 11.14 -10.44
CA GLN A 2 12.19 11.86 -9.17
C GLN A 2 11.00 12.85 -9.19
N LEU A 3 10.83 13.61 -10.27
CA LEU A 3 9.71 14.56 -10.38
C LEU A 3 8.34 13.83 -10.40
N GLN A 4 8.22 12.76 -11.19
CA GLN A 4 7.00 11.95 -11.26
C GLN A 4 6.67 11.33 -9.89
N HIS A 5 7.67 10.81 -9.18
CA HIS A 5 7.49 10.28 -7.83
C HIS A 5 6.96 11.34 -6.86
N LYS A 6 7.60 12.51 -6.81
CA LYS A 6 7.13 13.62 -5.96
C LYS A 6 5.72 14.07 -6.28
N ILE A 7 5.35 14.09 -7.57
CA ILE A 7 3.99 14.42 -8.00
C ILE A 7 3.00 13.36 -7.48
N LEU A 8 3.32 12.08 -7.62
CA LEU A 8 2.49 10.99 -7.09
C LEU A 8 2.34 11.06 -5.57
N ASP A 9 3.42 11.37 -4.84
CA ASP A 9 3.38 11.54 -3.37
C ASP A 9 2.45 12.70 -2.97
N ILE A 10 2.51 13.82 -3.70
CA ILE A 10 1.62 14.96 -3.47
C ILE A 10 0.17 14.57 -3.74
N TYR A 11 -0.13 13.92 -4.87
CA TYR A 11 -1.50 13.46 -5.15
C TYR A 11 -2.00 12.48 -4.10
N THR A 12 -1.17 11.52 -3.69
CA THR A 12 -1.50 10.55 -2.64
C THR A 12 -1.80 11.26 -1.31
N LEU A 13 -1.01 12.27 -0.94
CA LEU A 13 -1.24 13.06 0.27
C LEU A 13 -2.55 13.87 0.19
N LEU A 14 -2.83 14.49 -0.95
CA LEU A 14 -4.06 15.26 -1.14
C LEU A 14 -5.29 14.35 -1.06
N GLU A 15 -5.28 13.21 -1.76
CA GLU A 15 -6.37 12.23 -1.68
C GLU A 15 -6.53 11.66 -0.26
N TYR A 16 -5.42 11.39 0.43
CA TYR A 16 -5.46 10.96 1.82
C TYR A 16 -6.15 11.99 2.72
N ILE A 17 -5.80 13.27 2.60
CA ILE A 17 -6.38 14.34 3.42
C ILE A 17 -7.86 14.52 3.09
N GLU A 18 -8.24 14.47 1.81
CA GLU A 18 -9.60 14.75 1.36
C GLU A 18 -10.56 13.58 1.63
N TYR A 19 -10.14 12.34 1.38
CA TYR A 19 -11.02 11.17 1.40
C TYR A 19 -10.77 10.22 2.57
N VAL A 20 -9.52 9.99 2.97
CA VAL A 20 -9.18 8.96 3.97
C VAL A 20 -9.21 9.53 5.38
N TYR A 21 -8.55 10.66 5.61
CA TYR A 21 -8.39 11.27 6.93
C TYR A 21 -9.71 11.55 7.67
N PRO A 22 -10.78 12.05 7.02
CA PRO A 22 -12.08 12.22 7.68
C PRO A 22 -12.66 10.91 8.21
N LEU A 23 -12.44 9.81 7.51
CA LEU A 23 -12.90 8.46 7.89
C LEU A 23 -12.05 7.85 9.01
N LEU A 24 -10.80 8.31 9.18
CA LEU A 24 -9.98 7.93 10.33
C LEU A 24 -10.44 8.65 11.60
N LEU A 25 -10.87 9.91 11.48
CA LEU A 25 -11.41 10.69 12.60
C LEU A 25 -12.80 10.20 13.01
N ASN A 26 -13.62 9.79 12.05
CA ASN A 26 -14.97 9.26 12.28
C ASN A 26 -15.12 7.90 11.58
N PRO A 27 -14.66 6.81 12.22
CA PRO A 27 -14.68 5.48 11.61
C PRO A 27 -16.09 4.99 11.33
N LEU A 28 -16.26 4.35 10.18
CA LEU A 28 -17.51 3.71 9.80
C LEU A 28 -17.75 2.43 10.59
N SER A 29 -19.02 2.03 10.72
CA SER A 29 -19.39 0.75 11.35
C SER A 29 -19.16 -0.46 10.44
N CYS A 30 -19.07 -0.24 9.14
CA CYS A 30 -18.78 -1.26 8.13
C CYS A 30 -17.70 -0.77 7.16
N PRO A 31 -16.93 -1.68 6.55
CA PRO A 31 -15.89 -1.30 5.62
C PRO A 31 -16.45 -0.82 4.28
N LEU A 32 -15.84 0.22 3.72
CA LEU A 32 -16.12 0.66 2.35
C LEU A 32 -15.53 -0.31 1.33
N GLN A 33 -16.11 -0.29 0.13
CA GLN A 33 -15.51 -0.97 -1.01
C GLN A 33 -14.13 -0.37 -1.30
N ALA A 34 -13.14 -1.24 -1.51
CA ALA A 34 -11.79 -0.81 -1.81
C ALA A 34 -11.74 -0.01 -3.12
N ASN A 35 -11.11 1.17 -3.10
CA ASN A 35 -10.94 1.99 -4.28
C ASN A 35 -9.91 1.34 -5.24
N SER A 36 -10.36 0.94 -6.42
CA SER A 36 -9.51 0.28 -7.42
C SER A 36 -8.52 1.20 -8.13
N THR A 37 -8.63 2.52 -7.98
CA THR A 37 -7.70 3.47 -8.60
C THR A 37 -6.50 3.79 -7.71
N TRP A 38 -6.59 3.54 -6.41
CA TRP A 38 -5.52 3.86 -5.46
C TRP A 38 -4.42 2.79 -5.46
N MET A 39 -3.17 3.26 -5.37
CA MET A 39 -2.07 2.39 -4.97
C MET A 39 -2.24 2.08 -3.49
N GLY A 40 -2.57 0.83 -3.18
CA GLY A 40 -2.71 0.39 -1.80
C GLY A 40 -1.39 0.40 -1.02
N CYS A 41 -1.44 -0.02 0.25
CA CYS A 41 -0.27 -0.01 1.12
C CYS A 41 -0.08 -1.30 1.92
N PHE A 42 1.17 -1.54 2.32
CA PHE A 42 1.52 -2.62 3.24
C PHE A 42 1.74 -2.07 4.64
N VAL A 43 1.13 -2.68 5.64
CA VAL A 43 1.19 -2.22 7.02
C VAL A 43 1.45 -3.39 7.96
N ARG A 44 2.18 -3.13 9.04
CA ARG A 44 2.44 -4.14 10.09
C ARG A 44 1.50 -3.99 11.29
N ALA A 45 0.98 -2.78 11.53
CA ALA A 45 0.09 -2.51 12.64
C ALA A 45 -1.35 -2.86 12.26
N THR A 46 -1.96 -3.82 12.98
CA THR A 46 -3.33 -4.29 12.74
C THR A 46 -4.37 -3.17 12.83
N GLU A 47 -4.24 -2.27 13.81
CA GLU A 47 -5.21 -1.16 13.99
C GLU A 47 -5.18 -0.19 12.81
N VAL A 48 -3.98 0.14 12.31
CA VAL A 48 -3.82 0.98 11.11
C VAL A 48 -4.39 0.28 9.89
N CYS A 49 -4.12 -1.03 9.73
CA CYS A 49 -4.68 -1.83 8.66
C CYS A 49 -6.20 -1.82 8.67
N LYS A 50 -6.81 -2.00 9.83
CA LYS A 50 -8.26 -2.02 10.00
C LYS A 50 -8.86 -0.65 9.68
N ALA A 51 -8.27 0.43 10.17
CA ALA A 51 -8.76 1.78 9.92
C ALA A 51 -8.72 2.12 8.42
N LEU A 52 -7.61 1.80 7.73
CA LEU A 52 -7.47 2.00 6.29
C LEU A 52 -8.41 1.11 5.48
N TYR A 53 -8.58 -0.16 5.86
CA TYR A 53 -9.55 -1.06 5.24
C TYR A 53 -10.98 -0.52 5.35
N PHE A 54 -11.35 0.00 6.52
CA PHE A 54 -12.68 0.60 6.71
C PHE A 54 -12.87 1.88 5.88
N ALA A 55 -11.79 2.64 5.65
CA ALA A 55 -11.77 3.79 4.77
C ALA A 55 -11.76 3.45 3.26
N GLY A 56 -11.79 2.17 2.89
CA GLY A 56 -11.78 1.74 1.48
C GLY A 56 -10.41 1.84 0.81
N VAL A 57 -9.33 1.97 1.59
CA VAL A 57 -7.96 1.93 1.06
C VAL A 57 -7.58 0.47 0.82
N PRO A 58 -7.08 0.10 -0.38
CA PRO A 58 -6.50 -1.23 -0.59
C PRO A 58 -5.30 -1.41 0.36
N VAL A 59 -5.35 -2.39 1.25
CA VAL A 59 -4.33 -2.54 2.30
C VAL A 59 -4.02 -4.01 2.57
N TRP A 60 -2.74 -4.29 2.81
CA TRP A 60 -2.24 -5.63 3.12
C TRP A 60 -1.52 -5.63 4.47
N LEU A 61 -2.03 -6.43 5.40
CA LEU A 61 -1.38 -6.67 6.70
C LEU A 61 -0.20 -7.62 6.52
N ILE A 62 1.01 -7.14 6.81
CA ILE A 62 2.22 -7.97 6.93
C ILE A 62 2.31 -8.45 8.39
N CYS A 63 1.96 -9.70 8.61
CA CYS A 63 1.96 -10.33 9.93
C CYS A 63 2.44 -11.78 9.83
N SER A 64 3.22 -12.24 10.81
CA SER A 64 3.55 -13.67 10.92
C SER A 64 2.31 -14.45 11.34
N LYS A 65 2.21 -15.70 10.91
CA LYS A 65 1.00 -16.52 11.11
C LYS A 65 0.64 -16.68 12.59
N GLU A 66 1.65 -16.68 13.46
CA GLU A 66 1.51 -16.86 14.91
C GLU A 66 0.86 -15.64 15.59
N TYR A 67 0.89 -14.48 14.95
CA TYR A 67 0.35 -13.22 15.48
C TYR A 67 -1.02 -12.84 14.90
N ILE A 68 -1.60 -13.70 14.06
CA ILE A 68 -2.96 -13.49 13.54
C ILE A 68 -3.96 -13.81 14.68
N PRO A 69 -4.78 -12.86 15.13
CA PRO A 69 -5.77 -13.13 16.16
C PRO A 69 -6.78 -14.18 15.69
N LEU A 70 -7.21 -15.08 16.59
CA LEU A 70 -8.26 -16.07 16.30
C LEU A 70 -9.60 -15.43 15.88
N THR A 71 -9.80 -14.16 16.22
CA THR A 71 -11.00 -13.38 15.89
C THR A 71 -10.91 -12.72 14.51
N MET A 72 -9.79 -12.83 13.80
CA MET A 72 -9.59 -12.20 12.50
C MET A 72 -9.99 -13.14 11.35
N ASN A 73 -10.99 -12.72 10.57
CA ASN A 73 -11.39 -13.43 9.36
C ASN A 73 -10.37 -13.19 8.24
N ILE A 74 -9.70 -14.25 7.77
CA ILE A 74 -8.77 -14.18 6.63
C ILE A 74 -9.56 -14.47 5.35
N VAL A 75 -9.81 -13.43 4.55
CA VAL A 75 -10.54 -13.56 3.27
C VAL A 75 -9.62 -14.08 2.16
N CYS A 76 -8.38 -13.58 2.10
CA CYS A 76 -7.41 -13.96 1.09
C CYS A 76 -5.99 -13.94 1.68
N LEU A 77 -5.25 -15.02 1.48
CA LEU A 77 -3.81 -15.07 1.78
C LEU A 77 -3.04 -14.71 0.51
N VAL A 78 -2.38 -13.55 0.51
CA VAL A 78 -1.51 -13.16 -0.61
C VAL A 78 -0.19 -13.90 -0.47
N ARG A 79 0.09 -14.83 -1.39
CA ARG A 79 1.44 -15.42 -1.51
C ARG A 79 2.32 -14.41 -2.23
N LEU A 80 3.39 -13.96 -1.57
CA LEU A 80 4.42 -13.17 -2.22
C LEU A 80 5.05 -14.01 -3.34
N THR A 81 4.74 -13.66 -4.58
CA THR A 81 5.44 -14.18 -5.75
C THR A 81 6.59 -13.24 -6.07
N TYR A 82 7.75 -13.79 -6.42
CA TYR A 82 8.82 -13.02 -7.05
C TYR A 82 8.60 -13.12 -8.56
N PRO A 83 8.09 -12.06 -9.22
CA PRO A 83 7.96 -12.09 -10.67
C PRO A 83 9.36 -12.14 -11.27
N ASP A 84 9.60 -13.12 -12.13
CA ASP A 84 10.87 -13.22 -12.88
C ASP A 84 11.07 -12.02 -13.82
N SER A 85 9.99 -11.30 -14.12
CA SER A 85 9.94 -10.15 -15.03
C SER A 85 9.67 -8.81 -14.32
N ILE A 86 10.19 -8.59 -13.10
CA ILE A 86 10.22 -7.22 -12.57
C ILE A 86 11.16 -6.42 -13.47
N VAL A 87 10.59 -5.63 -14.38
CA VAL A 87 11.32 -4.64 -15.16
C VAL A 87 11.79 -3.55 -14.20
N ARG A 88 12.99 -3.73 -13.66
CA ARG A 88 13.69 -2.64 -12.97
C ARG A 88 14.07 -1.64 -14.04
N SER A 89 13.54 -0.42 -13.94
CA SER A 89 14.06 0.67 -14.76
C SER A 89 15.56 0.77 -14.50
N MET A 90 16.33 0.79 -15.57
CA MET A 90 17.78 0.95 -15.52
C MET A 90 18.14 2.32 -16.06
N TYR A 91 19.18 2.94 -15.51
CA TYR A 91 19.79 4.13 -16.06
C TYR A 91 21.19 3.81 -16.58
N MET A 92 21.62 4.52 -17.61
CA MET A 92 22.97 4.38 -18.15
C MET A 92 23.92 5.28 -17.36
N GLU A 93 24.97 4.69 -16.81
CA GLU A 93 26.06 5.41 -16.15
C GLU A 93 27.39 4.92 -16.72
N ASN A 94 28.14 5.83 -17.36
CA ASN A 94 29.40 5.50 -18.03
C ASN A 94 29.28 4.32 -19.03
N GLY A 95 28.16 4.24 -19.75
CA GLY A 95 27.90 3.15 -20.70
C GLY A 95 27.45 1.83 -20.07
N VAL A 96 27.31 1.77 -18.74
CA VAL A 96 26.83 0.59 -18.00
C VAL A 96 25.40 0.82 -17.55
N ALA A 97 24.49 -0.11 -17.87
CA ALA A 97 23.13 -0.08 -17.35
C ALA A 97 23.15 -0.47 -15.87
N LYS A 98 22.63 0.40 -15.00
CA LYS A 98 22.51 0.18 -13.55
C LYS A 98 21.04 0.28 -13.12
N PRO A 99 20.58 -0.56 -12.18
CA PRO A 99 19.27 -0.39 -11.59
C PRO A 99 19.24 0.92 -10.79
N PHE A 100 18.11 1.62 -10.79
CA PHE A 100 17.95 2.72 -9.82
C PHE A 100 18.12 2.19 -8.40
N PRO A 101 18.82 2.93 -7.51
CA PRO A 101 18.99 2.53 -6.13
C PRO A 101 17.63 2.27 -5.48
N SER A 102 17.53 1.14 -4.78
CA SER A 102 16.40 0.87 -3.89
C SER A 102 16.50 1.82 -2.70
N ILE A 103 15.43 2.55 -2.43
CA ILE A 103 15.34 3.50 -1.30
C ILE A 103 15.23 2.71 0.00
#